data_AF-A0A852VRT1-F1
#
_entry.id   AF-A0A852VRT1-F1
#
_cell.length_a   1.000
_cell.length_b   1.000
_cell.length_c   1.000
_cell.angle_alpha   90.00
_cell.angle_beta   90.00
_cell.angle_gamma   90.00
#
_symmetry.space_group_name_H-M   'P 1'
#
loop_
_entity.id
_entity.type
_entity.pdbx_description
1 polymer ?
#
loop_
_entity_poly.entity_id
_entity_poly.type
_entity_poly.pdbx_seq_one_letter_code
_entity_poly.pdbx_strand_id
1 'polypeptide(L)'
;MIRCFAFLPLLAFSYVVAQEPTTAPTRLTIYNQDFAVARTTVPLDLHAGTNEVLTTNVTGQLEPDSVVLRDPSGRNLVHVAEQNYDAAVVDQQWMMEKYEGKTIDFQIQGPQVMESATGEQRVIPARTVEGRIIRAGGQAANGYPYNQPLIEVGGKMQFSMPGVPVFPATTDGLLLKPTLRWQIDDEKAARFSAELDYITHGMNWQATYNVVVPRQPIRRGRSWRRLSAG
;
A
#
# COMPACT_ATOMS: atom_id res chain seq x y z
N MET A 1 -25.29 -51.33 52.10
CA MET A 1 -25.81 -50.54 50.96
C MET A 1 -24.71 -49.61 50.49
N ILE A 2 -24.01 -49.94 49.40
CA ILE A 2 -22.92 -49.13 48.84
C ILE A 2 -23.43 -48.57 47.52
N ARG A 3 -23.61 -47.25 47.43
CA ARG A 3 -24.05 -46.56 46.20
C ARG A 3 -22.83 -46.19 45.38
N CYS A 4 -22.71 -46.81 44.21
CA CYS A 4 -21.73 -46.51 43.18
C CYS A 4 -22.20 -45.29 42.38
N PHE A 5 -21.46 -44.17 42.44
CA PHE A 5 -21.71 -43.00 41.60
C PHE A 5 -20.84 -43.11 40.34
N ALA A 6 -21.49 -43.29 39.19
CA ALA A 6 -20.83 -43.21 37.89
C ALA A 6 -20.67 -41.72 37.50
N PHE A 7 -19.42 -41.28 37.30
CA PHE A 7 -19.07 -39.95 36.85
C PHE A 7 -18.96 -39.96 35.31
N LEU A 8 -19.84 -39.22 34.62
CA LEU A 8 -19.79 -39.06 33.17
C LEU A 8 -18.95 -37.80 32.85
N PRO A 9 -17.88 -37.88 32.03
CA PRO A 9 -17.08 -36.71 31.72
C PRO A 9 -17.77 -35.86 30.65
N LEU A 10 -17.96 -34.57 30.94
CA LEU A 10 -18.48 -33.58 30.00
C LEU A 10 -17.31 -33.11 29.12
N LEU A 11 -17.28 -33.53 27.84
CA LEU A 11 -16.31 -33.05 26.86
C LEU A 11 -16.71 -31.64 26.40
N ALA A 12 -15.97 -30.63 26.85
CA ALA A 12 -16.12 -29.26 26.38
C ALA A 12 -15.42 -29.10 25.02
N PHE A 13 -16.20 -29.03 23.94
CA PHE A 13 -15.72 -28.60 22.63
C PHE A 13 -15.48 -27.08 22.65
N SER A 14 -14.21 -26.66 22.66
CA SER A 14 -13.85 -25.26 22.45
C SER A 14 -13.92 -24.96 20.96
N TYR A 15 -14.89 -24.16 20.54
CA TYR A 15 -14.94 -23.62 19.18
C TYR A 15 -13.94 -22.46 19.08
N VAL A 16 -12.89 -22.65 18.29
CA VAL A 16 -12.03 -21.55 17.85
C VAL A 16 -12.74 -20.86 16.69
N VAL A 17 -13.29 -19.67 16.95
CA VAL A 17 -13.76 -18.78 15.89
C VAL A 17 -12.52 -18.14 15.26
N ALA A 18 -12.24 -18.48 13.99
CA ALA A 18 -11.25 -17.76 13.21
C ALA A 18 -11.77 -16.32 12.98
N GLN A 19 -11.09 -15.32 13.55
CA GLN A 19 -11.34 -13.92 13.22
C GLN A 19 -10.78 -13.64 11.83
N GLU A 20 -11.63 -13.49 10.84
CA GLU A 20 -11.21 -12.95 9.55
C GLU A 20 -10.67 -11.52 9.76
N PRO A 21 -9.53 -11.15 9.14
CA PRO A 21 -9.04 -9.79 9.20
C PRO A 21 -10.09 -8.86 8.59
N THR A 22 -10.78 -8.10 9.44
CA THR A 22 -11.82 -7.16 9.02
C THR A 22 -11.13 -5.96 8.37
N THR A 23 -10.67 -6.13 7.12
CA THR A 23 -10.26 -4.98 6.31
C THR A 23 -11.53 -4.26 5.94
N ALA A 24 -11.68 -3.03 6.43
CA ALA A 24 -12.84 -2.22 6.12
C ALA A 24 -13.02 -2.06 4.60
N PRO A 25 -14.25 -2.10 4.08
CA PRO A 25 -14.48 -2.05 2.64
C PRO A 25 -14.06 -0.67 2.10
N THR A 26 -13.12 -0.67 1.15
CA THR A 26 -12.72 0.52 0.40
C THR A 26 -13.67 0.73 -0.77
N ARG A 27 -14.24 1.94 -0.87
CA ARG A 27 -15.04 2.40 -2.00
C ARG A 27 -14.19 3.30 -2.88
N LEU A 28 -14.31 3.15 -4.19
CA LEU A 28 -13.54 3.90 -5.17
C LEU A 28 -14.46 4.44 -6.25
N THR A 29 -14.32 5.72 -6.58
CA THR A 29 -14.96 6.35 -7.74
C THR A 29 -13.87 6.82 -8.68
N ILE A 30 -13.77 6.20 -9.86
CA ILE A 30 -12.70 6.47 -10.85
C ILE A 30 -13.21 7.45 -11.91
N TYR A 31 -12.41 8.47 -12.19
CA TYR A 31 -12.65 9.44 -13.26
C TYR A 31 -11.61 9.27 -14.37
N ASN A 32 -11.96 9.66 -15.60
CA ASN A 32 -11.11 9.47 -16.78
C ASN A 32 -10.13 10.63 -17.00
N GLN A 33 -9.74 11.30 -15.92
CA GLN A 33 -8.76 12.38 -15.90
C GLN A 33 -7.62 12.05 -14.95
N ASP A 34 -7.22 10.77 -14.91
CA ASP A 34 -6.12 10.27 -14.08
C ASP A 34 -6.32 10.42 -12.56
N PHE A 35 -7.56 10.48 -12.08
CA PHE A 35 -7.83 10.54 -10.64
C PHE A 35 -9.03 9.70 -10.22
N ALA A 36 -9.03 9.31 -8.95
CA ALA A 36 -10.14 8.65 -8.30
C ALA A 36 -10.34 9.22 -6.88
N VAL A 37 -11.57 9.14 -6.40
CA VAL A 37 -11.89 9.41 -4.99
C VAL A 37 -11.93 8.07 -4.26
N ALA A 38 -11.01 7.88 -3.33
CA ALA A 38 -10.95 6.74 -2.45
C ALA A 38 -11.64 7.07 -1.13
N ARG A 39 -12.44 6.13 -0.63
CA ARG A 39 -13.16 6.22 0.63
C ARG A 39 -12.96 4.95 1.42
N THR A 40 -12.39 5.09 2.60
CA THR A 40 -12.13 3.98 3.53
C THR A 40 -12.50 4.39 4.95
N THR A 41 -12.23 3.53 5.93
CA THR A 41 -12.47 3.86 7.32
C THR A 41 -11.21 3.70 8.16
N VAL A 42 -11.01 4.63 9.09
CA VAL A 42 -9.92 4.63 10.07
C VAL A 42 -10.53 4.51 11.46
N PRO A 43 -10.20 3.47 12.24
CA PRO A 43 -10.67 3.39 13.62
C PRO A 43 -9.99 4.48 14.45
N LEU A 44 -10.78 5.32 15.11
CA LEU A 44 -10.30 6.33 16.05
C LEU A 44 -10.64 5.89 17.46
N ASP A 45 -9.65 5.95 18.34
CA ASP A 45 -9.75 5.73 19.77
C ASP A 45 -9.10 6.92 20.48
N LEU A 46 -9.89 7.99 20.60
CA LEU A 46 -9.43 9.27 21.09
C LEU A 46 -9.56 9.34 22.61
N HIS A 47 -8.59 9.94 23.26
CA HIS A 47 -8.65 10.39 24.64
C HIS A 47 -8.73 11.93 24.69
N ALA A 48 -9.11 12.48 25.84
CA ALA A 48 -9.10 13.93 26.03
C ALA A 48 -7.67 14.48 25.93
N GLY A 49 -7.49 15.56 25.17
CA GLY A 49 -6.21 16.15 24.81
C GLY A 49 -5.79 15.81 23.38
N THR A 50 -4.47 15.83 23.14
CA THR A 50 -3.88 15.61 21.81
C THR A 50 -3.62 14.13 21.56
N ASN A 51 -4.11 13.63 20.44
CA ASN A 51 -4.01 12.26 20.00
C ASN A 51 -3.17 12.18 18.74
N GLU A 52 -2.20 11.27 18.71
CA GLU A 52 -1.50 10.92 17.47
C GLU A 52 -2.17 9.70 16.83
N VAL A 53 -2.63 9.87 15.60
CA VAL A 53 -3.28 8.80 14.82
C VAL A 53 -2.55 8.63 13.50
N LEU A 54 -2.28 7.38 13.12
CA LEU A 54 -1.66 7.06 11.85
C LEU A 54 -2.45 5.99 11.08
N THR A 55 -2.39 6.06 9.75
CA THR A 55 -2.90 5.00 8.88
C THR A 55 -1.96 4.78 7.71
N THR A 56 -1.71 3.52 7.40
CA THR A 56 -0.95 3.10 6.21
C THR A 56 -1.85 2.57 5.10
N ASN A 57 -3.18 2.67 5.26
CA ASN A 57 -4.15 2.19 4.28
C ASN A 57 -4.51 3.29 3.27
N VAL A 58 -3.48 3.86 2.66
CA VAL A 58 -3.57 4.94 1.68
C VAL A 58 -2.66 4.66 0.49
N THR A 59 -2.97 5.24 -0.66
CA THR A 59 -2.16 5.09 -1.88
C THR A 59 -0.94 5.98 -1.84
N GLY A 60 0.11 5.62 -2.58
CA GLY A 60 1.31 6.46 -2.74
C GLY A 60 1.08 7.73 -3.58
N GLN A 61 -0.01 7.74 -4.36
CA GLN A 61 -0.40 8.84 -5.27
C GLN A 61 -1.54 9.70 -4.69
N LEU A 62 -1.75 9.61 -3.36
CA LEU A 62 -2.69 10.44 -2.63
C LEU A 62 -2.33 11.92 -2.75
N GLU A 63 -3.34 12.77 -2.95
CA GLU A 63 -3.23 14.22 -2.94
C GLU A 63 -3.45 14.74 -1.50
N PRO A 64 -2.42 15.28 -0.81
CA PRO A 64 -2.51 15.51 0.65
C PRO A 64 -3.53 16.56 1.07
N ASP A 65 -3.77 17.57 0.24
CA ASP A 65 -4.72 18.66 0.47
C ASP A 65 -6.18 18.26 0.20
N SER A 66 -6.42 17.06 -0.35
CA SER A 66 -7.75 16.51 -0.59
C SER A 66 -8.31 15.67 0.58
N VAL A 67 -7.49 15.41 1.59
CA VAL A 67 -7.81 14.48 2.68
C VAL A 67 -8.90 15.05 3.57
N VAL A 68 -9.94 14.25 3.81
CA VAL A 68 -11.01 14.56 4.76
C VAL A 68 -11.20 13.39 5.70
N LEU A 69 -11.13 13.66 7.01
CA LEU A 69 -11.42 12.70 8.07
C LEU A 69 -12.65 13.17 8.85
N ARG A 70 -13.70 12.34 8.93
CA ARG A 70 -14.94 12.71 9.61
C ARG A 70 -15.62 11.53 10.28
N ASP A 71 -16.47 11.79 11.28
CA ASP A 71 -17.44 10.83 11.77
C ASP A 71 -18.63 10.73 10.78
N PRO A 72 -18.89 9.58 10.14
CA PRO A 72 -20.01 9.43 9.22
C PRO A 72 -21.38 9.55 9.92
N SER A 73 -21.45 9.37 11.24
CA SER A 73 -22.67 9.59 12.03
C SER A 73 -22.89 11.05 12.43
N GLY A 74 -21.88 11.91 12.25
CA GLY A 74 -21.92 13.33 12.62
C GLY A 74 -22.03 13.61 14.13
N ARG A 75 -21.76 12.62 14.98
CA ARG A 75 -21.88 12.76 16.45
C ARG A 75 -20.61 13.29 17.09
N ASN A 76 -19.45 13.00 16.49
CA ASN A 76 -18.15 13.45 16.95
C ASN A 76 -17.57 14.46 15.94
N LEU A 77 -17.11 15.61 16.43
CA LEU A 77 -16.40 16.59 15.61
C LEU A 77 -14.90 16.28 15.68
N VAL A 78 -14.28 16.03 14.52
CA VAL A 78 -12.85 15.72 14.44
C VAL A 78 -12.07 17.02 14.24
N HIS A 79 -11.34 17.46 15.27
CA HIS A 79 -10.47 18.62 15.18
C HIS A 79 -9.04 18.20 14.86
N VAL A 80 -8.68 18.26 13.58
CA VAL A 80 -7.32 17.97 13.12
C VAL A 80 -6.46 19.22 13.32
N ALA A 81 -5.51 19.15 14.24
CA ALA A 81 -4.53 20.21 14.48
C ALA A 81 -3.39 20.17 13.45
N GLU A 82 -2.92 18.97 13.12
CA GLU A 82 -1.86 18.75 12.13
C GLU A 82 -2.19 17.53 11.26
N GLN A 83 -1.83 17.62 9.98
CA GLN A 83 -1.84 16.49 9.06
C GLN A 83 -0.51 16.42 8.32
N ASN A 84 0.07 15.22 8.28
CA ASN A 84 1.26 14.94 7.52
C ASN A 84 1.04 13.69 6.64
N TYR A 85 1.55 13.73 5.42
CA TYR A 85 1.54 12.62 4.48
C TYR A 85 2.96 12.29 4.04
N ASP A 86 3.41 11.10 4.40
CA ASP A 86 4.69 10.54 3.98
C ASP A 86 4.46 9.57 2.82
N ALA A 87 4.66 10.06 1.59
CA ALA A 87 4.56 9.25 0.37
C ALA A 87 5.78 8.33 0.15
N ALA A 88 6.92 8.71 0.73
CA ALA A 88 8.21 8.08 0.48
C ALA A 88 8.27 6.71 1.14
N VAL A 89 8.07 5.69 0.31
CA VAL A 89 8.34 4.30 0.68
C VAL A 89 9.85 4.06 0.56
N VAL A 90 10.39 3.26 1.47
CA VAL A 90 11.80 2.84 1.41
C VAL A 90 12.15 2.29 0.03
N ASP A 91 13.22 2.81 -0.55
CA ASP A 91 13.85 2.26 -1.73
C ASP A 91 15.36 2.06 -1.50
N GLN A 92 16.04 1.47 -2.48
CA GLN A 92 17.47 1.21 -2.34
C GLN A 92 18.26 2.53 -2.19
N GLN A 93 17.87 3.59 -2.88
CA GLN A 93 18.58 4.88 -2.86
C GLN A 93 18.50 5.52 -1.48
N TRP A 94 17.30 5.60 -0.89
CA TRP A 94 17.09 6.08 0.47
C TRP A 94 17.84 5.24 1.50
N MET A 95 17.89 3.91 1.30
CA MET A 95 18.67 3.04 2.18
C MET A 95 20.17 3.33 2.07
N MET A 96 20.68 3.57 0.86
CA MET A 96 22.07 4.01 0.69
C MET A 96 22.34 5.34 1.41
N GLU A 97 21.41 6.31 1.34
CA GLU A 97 21.49 7.61 2.03
C GLU A 97 21.46 7.47 3.56
N LYS A 98 20.53 6.70 4.12
CA LYS A 98 20.43 6.42 5.58
C LYS A 98 21.69 5.74 6.14
N TYR A 99 22.42 5.02 5.29
CA TYR A 99 23.64 4.31 5.64
C TYR A 99 24.93 4.99 5.15
N GLU A 100 24.87 6.24 4.67
CA GLU A 100 26.09 7.03 4.45
C GLU A 100 26.93 7.11 5.73
N GLY A 101 28.24 6.99 5.57
CA GLY A 101 29.22 6.89 6.64
C GLY A 101 29.30 5.52 7.32
N LYS A 102 28.38 4.59 7.03
CA LYS A 102 28.33 3.25 7.65
C LYS A 102 28.88 2.18 6.72
N THR A 103 29.36 1.10 7.32
CA THR A 103 29.75 -0.12 6.61
C THR A 103 28.55 -1.03 6.47
N ILE A 104 28.31 -1.50 5.25
CA ILE A 104 27.30 -2.51 4.93
C ILE A 104 27.92 -3.65 4.12
N ASP A 105 27.19 -4.76 4.02
CA ASP A 105 27.57 -5.85 3.14
C ASP A 105 27.14 -5.58 1.70
N PHE A 106 27.97 -6.00 0.75
CA PHE A 106 27.64 -6.05 -0.66
C PHE A 106 27.75 -7.48 -1.17
N GLN A 107 26.65 -8.04 -1.68
CA GLN A 107 26.62 -9.36 -2.26
C GLN A 107 27.19 -9.31 -3.69
N ILE A 108 28.35 -9.94 -3.89
CA ILE A 108 29.01 -10.05 -5.20
C ILE A 108 28.64 -11.33 -5.94
N GLN A 109 28.16 -12.35 -5.22
CA GLN A 109 27.62 -13.58 -5.78
C GLN A 109 26.50 -14.10 -4.89
N GLY A 110 25.36 -14.43 -5.50
CA GLY A 110 24.22 -15.00 -4.78
C GLY A 110 24.48 -16.43 -4.28
N PRO A 111 23.65 -16.93 -3.36
CA PRO A 111 23.75 -18.31 -2.89
C PRO A 111 23.50 -19.27 -4.07
N GLN A 112 24.31 -20.31 -4.16
CA GLN A 112 24.16 -21.33 -5.21
C GLN A 112 23.68 -22.64 -4.60
N VAL A 113 22.73 -23.27 -5.27
CA VAL A 113 22.28 -24.62 -4.93
C VAL A 113 22.92 -25.58 -5.91
N MET A 114 23.70 -26.52 -5.41
CA MET A 114 24.22 -27.64 -6.18
C MET A 114 23.48 -28.90 -5.78
N GLU A 115 22.91 -29.60 -6.76
CA GLU A 115 22.36 -30.93 -6.57
C GLU A 115 23.39 -31.95 -7.04
N SER A 116 23.74 -32.89 -6.15
CA SER A 116 24.61 -34.02 -6.46
C SER A 116 23.89 -35.00 -7.38
N ALA A 117 24.65 -35.82 -8.11
CA ALA A 117 24.10 -36.96 -8.86
C ALA A 117 23.33 -37.97 -7.98
N THR A 118 23.56 -37.94 -6.66
CA THR A 118 22.83 -38.73 -5.65
C THR A 118 21.55 -38.06 -5.12
N GLY A 119 21.19 -36.87 -5.62
CA GLY A 119 20.04 -36.07 -5.17
C GLY A 119 20.30 -35.25 -3.90
N GLU A 120 21.53 -35.23 -3.38
CA GLU A 120 21.89 -34.39 -2.24
C GLU A 120 22.03 -32.92 -2.63
N GLN A 121 21.31 -32.04 -1.95
CA GLN A 121 21.35 -30.61 -2.18
C GLN A 121 22.38 -29.94 -1.25
N ARG A 122 23.38 -29.27 -1.83
CA ARG A 122 24.37 -28.46 -1.12
C ARG A 122 24.15 -26.98 -1.42
N VAL A 123 24.00 -26.18 -0.38
CA VAL A 123 23.92 -24.71 -0.49
C VAL A 123 25.33 -24.12 -0.33
N ILE A 124 25.79 -23.40 -1.35
CA ILE A 124 26.97 -22.54 -1.29
C ILE A 124 26.48 -21.15 -0.85
N PRO A 125 26.99 -20.60 0.26
CA PRO A 125 26.55 -19.30 0.75
C PRO A 125 26.90 -18.19 -0.24
N ALA A 126 26.14 -17.10 -0.16
CA ALA A 126 26.44 -15.89 -0.91
C ALA A 126 27.85 -15.40 -0.55
N ARG A 127 28.57 -14.86 -1.55
CA ARG A 127 29.84 -14.19 -1.31
C ARG A 127 29.55 -12.70 -1.11
N THR A 128 29.95 -12.18 0.04
CA THR A 128 29.80 -10.77 0.40
C THR A 128 31.17 -10.08 0.55
N VAL A 129 31.16 -8.77 0.43
CA VAL A 129 32.28 -7.89 0.78
C VAL A 129 31.75 -6.72 1.61
N GLU A 130 32.47 -6.36 2.67
CA GLU A 130 32.15 -5.17 3.45
C GLU A 130 32.59 -3.91 2.69
N GLY A 131 31.72 -2.91 2.65
CA GLY A 131 32.04 -1.61 2.06
C GLY A 131 31.42 -0.47 2.85
N ARG A 132 32.17 0.62 3.04
CA ARG A 132 31.69 1.84 3.68
C ARG A 132 31.11 2.79 2.64
N ILE A 133 29.85 3.18 2.81
CA ILE A 133 29.21 4.15 1.92
C ILE A 133 29.79 5.54 2.25
N ILE A 134 30.58 6.10 1.35
CA ILE A 134 31.08 7.48 1.51
C ILE A 134 30.09 8.48 0.90
N ARG A 135 29.40 8.06 -0.17
CA ARG A 135 28.29 8.77 -0.79
C ARG A 135 27.34 7.78 -1.45
N ALA A 136 26.04 7.90 -1.22
CA ALA A 136 24.98 7.08 -1.78
C ALA A 136 24.81 7.25 -3.30
N GLY A 137 25.30 8.35 -3.86
CA GLY A 137 24.99 8.76 -5.22
C GLY A 137 23.58 9.34 -5.29
N GLY A 138 23.01 9.48 -6.48
CA GLY A 138 21.63 9.95 -6.61
C GLY A 138 21.17 10.19 -8.04
N GLN A 139 19.86 10.33 -8.17
CA GLN A 139 19.20 10.69 -9.43
C GLN A 139 19.77 12.00 -9.99
N ALA A 140 19.84 12.06 -11.31
CA ALA A 140 20.14 13.28 -12.04
C ALA A 140 19.10 14.36 -11.71
N ALA A 141 19.46 15.36 -10.91
CA ALA A 141 18.68 16.59 -10.77
C ALA A 141 19.09 17.57 -11.87
N ASN A 142 18.13 18.24 -12.51
CA ASN A 142 18.36 19.40 -13.39
C ASN A 142 19.37 19.19 -14.54
N GLY A 143 19.36 18.00 -15.17
CA GLY A 143 20.20 17.71 -16.35
C GLY A 143 21.67 17.43 -16.05
N TYR A 144 22.06 17.35 -14.78
CA TYR A 144 23.40 16.90 -14.38
C TYR A 144 23.51 15.37 -14.43
N PRO A 145 24.69 14.80 -14.75
CA PRO A 145 24.87 13.36 -14.78
C PRO A 145 24.58 12.74 -13.41
N TYR A 146 24.06 11.51 -13.43
CA TYR A 146 23.86 10.67 -12.26
C TYR A 146 25.08 10.74 -11.34
N ASN A 147 24.88 11.13 -10.08
CA ASN A 147 25.98 11.14 -9.12
C ASN A 147 26.22 9.67 -8.75
N GLN A 148 27.36 9.11 -9.16
CA GLN A 148 27.70 7.74 -8.85
C GLN A 148 27.96 7.58 -7.35
N PRO A 149 27.60 6.44 -6.73
CA PRO A 149 27.98 6.16 -5.36
C PRO A 149 29.51 6.09 -5.23
N LEU A 150 30.02 6.57 -4.10
CA LEU A 150 31.42 6.48 -3.73
C LEU A 150 31.54 5.55 -2.54
N ILE A 151 32.19 4.40 -2.74
CA ILE A 151 32.28 3.34 -1.74
C ILE A 151 33.75 3.09 -1.41
N GLU A 152 34.05 2.95 -0.12
CA GLU A 152 35.35 2.46 0.34
C GLU A 152 35.29 0.96 0.57
N VAL A 153 36.17 0.21 -0.11
CA VAL A 153 36.31 -1.24 0.05
C VAL A 153 37.77 -1.54 0.31
N GLY A 154 38.08 -2.12 1.48
CA GLY A 154 39.46 -2.48 1.84
C GLY A 154 40.45 -1.30 1.77
N GLY A 155 40.03 -0.10 2.20
CA GLY A 155 40.85 1.11 2.18
C GLY A 155 41.03 1.77 0.81
N LYS A 156 40.34 1.29 -0.23
CA LYS A 156 40.33 1.89 -1.56
C LYS A 156 38.97 2.48 -1.88
N MET A 157 38.99 3.65 -2.50
CA MET A 157 37.80 4.35 -2.96
C MET A 157 37.47 3.94 -4.39
N GLN A 158 36.21 3.61 -4.65
CA GLN A 158 35.72 3.34 -6.00
C GLN A 158 34.40 4.06 -6.27
N PHE A 159 34.27 4.53 -7.50
CA PHE A 159 32.98 4.92 -8.07
C PHE A 159 32.32 3.66 -8.59
N SER A 160 31.11 3.34 -8.12
CA SER A 160 30.32 2.11 -8.29
C SER A 160 30.22 1.23 -7.03
N MET A 161 29.11 0.51 -6.94
CA MET A 161 28.90 -0.50 -5.90
C MET A 161 29.68 -1.77 -6.25
N PRO A 162 30.39 -2.40 -5.30
CA PRO A 162 31.12 -3.64 -5.54
C PRO A 162 30.18 -4.84 -5.81
N GLY A 163 28.92 -4.76 -5.39
CA GLY A 163 27.88 -5.78 -5.56
C GLY A 163 26.49 -5.21 -5.23
N VAL A 164 25.53 -6.09 -4.95
CA VAL A 164 24.18 -5.69 -4.49
C VAL A 164 24.25 -5.30 -3.01
N PRO A 165 23.83 -4.08 -2.60
CA PRO A 165 23.87 -3.68 -1.21
C PRO A 165 22.91 -4.51 -0.36
N VAL A 166 23.38 -4.94 0.81
CA VAL A 166 22.62 -5.72 1.79
C VAL A 166 22.58 -4.92 3.09
N PHE A 167 21.38 -4.52 3.49
CA PHE A 167 21.16 -3.71 4.68
C PHE A 167 20.72 -4.58 5.87
N PRO A 168 20.99 -4.15 7.11
CA PRO A 168 20.44 -4.79 8.30
C PRO A 168 18.91 -4.94 8.20
N ALA A 169 18.38 -6.07 8.65
CA ALA A 169 16.95 -6.40 8.60
C ALA A 169 16.07 -5.59 9.59
N THR A 170 16.58 -4.46 10.09
CA THR A 170 15.87 -3.61 11.04
C THR A 170 14.89 -2.71 10.32
N THR A 171 13.61 -2.80 10.70
CA THR A 171 12.52 -1.97 10.16
C THR A 171 12.33 -0.65 10.90
N ASP A 172 13.14 -0.37 11.92
CA ASP A 172 13.00 0.83 12.75
C ASP A 172 13.13 2.10 11.90
N GLY A 173 12.03 2.86 11.88
CA GLY A 173 11.89 4.08 11.07
C GLY A 173 11.87 3.84 9.56
N LEU A 174 11.66 2.61 9.08
CA LEU A 174 11.39 2.34 7.66
C LEU A 174 9.91 2.56 7.38
N LEU A 175 9.59 3.60 6.62
CA LEU A 175 8.28 3.79 6.01
C LEU A 175 8.15 2.81 4.85
N LEU A 176 7.57 1.63 5.10
CA LEU A 176 7.34 0.60 4.08
C LEU A 176 6.08 0.84 3.25
N LYS A 177 5.23 1.76 3.72
CA LYS A 177 3.96 2.10 3.11
C LYS A 177 3.73 3.61 3.22
N PRO A 178 3.03 4.20 2.23
CA PRO A 178 2.53 5.55 2.36
C PRO A 178 1.73 5.70 3.64
N THR A 179 1.97 6.76 4.39
CA THR A 179 1.43 6.94 5.74
C THR A 179 0.82 8.32 5.89
N LEU A 180 -0.44 8.37 6.34
CA LEU A 180 -1.03 9.61 6.87
C LEU A 180 -0.87 9.61 8.40
N ARG A 181 -0.52 10.78 8.94
CA ARG A 181 -0.42 11.05 10.36
C ARG A 181 -1.24 12.29 10.69
N TRP A 182 -2.03 12.20 11.75
CA TRP A 182 -2.80 13.30 12.29
C TRP A 182 -2.44 13.56 13.75
N GLN A 183 -2.40 14.83 14.12
CA GLN A 183 -2.63 15.25 15.49
C GLN A 183 -4.08 15.70 15.62
N ILE A 184 -4.83 15.04 16.48
CA ILE A 184 -6.26 15.30 16.70
C ILE A 184 -6.45 15.73 18.14
N ASP A 185 -7.00 16.91 18.33
CA ASP A 185 -7.39 17.39 19.66
C ASP A 185 -8.86 17.03 19.91
N ASP A 186 -9.13 16.43 21.08
CA ASP A 186 -10.49 16.14 21.52
C ASP A 186 -10.66 16.54 22.99
N GLU A 187 -11.82 17.06 23.35
CA GLU A 187 -12.13 17.40 24.74
C GLU A 187 -12.54 16.16 25.55
N LYS A 188 -12.99 15.09 24.87
CA LYS A 188 -13.53 13.89 25.51
C LYS A 188 -12.98 12.64 24.86
N ALA A 189 -13.00 11.55 25.63
CA ALA A 189 -12.70 10.24 25.05
C ALA A 189 -13.83 9.82 24.10
N ALA A 190 -13.47 9.37 22.90
CA ALA A 190 -14.40 8.95 21.87
C ALA A 190 -13.82 7.79 21.06
N ARG A 191 -14.64 6.77 20.80
CA ARG A 191 -14.25 5.64 19.95
C ARG A 191 -15.26 5.46 18.83
N PHE A 192 -14.81 5.57 17.59
CA PHE A 192 -15.66 5.42 16.41
C PHE A 192 -14.84 5.09 15.16
N SER A 193 -15.51 4.60 14.12
CA SER A 193 -14.90 4.39 12.81
C SER A 193 -15.08 5.65 11.98
N ALA A 194 -14.00 6.44 11.81
CA ALA A 194 -14.03 7.64 10.98
C ALA A 194 -13.97 7.26 9.50
N GLU A 195 -14.69 8.01 8.67
CA GLU A 195 -14.59 7.92 7.22
C GLU A 195 -13.43 8.79 6.75
N LEU A 196 -12.52 8.18 5.98
CA LEU A 196 -11.40 8.83 5.33
C LEU A 196 -11.70 8.91 3.83
N ASP A 197 -11.77 10.14 3.31
CA ASP A 197 -11.90 10.44 1.89
C ASP A 197 -10.62 11.13 1.39
N TYR A 198 -10.14 10.76 0.20
CA TYR A 198 -9.03 11.44 -0.47
C TYR A 198 -9.05 11.23 -1.98
N ILE A 199 -8.42 12.15 -2.71
CA ILE A 199 -8.11 12.02 -4.13
C ILE A 199 -6.79 11.26 -4.29
N THR A 200 -6.73 10.37 -5.27
CA THR A 200 -5.51 9.66 -5.66
C THR A 200 -5.39 9.57 -7.17
N HIS A 201 -4.17 9.66 -7.67
CA HIS A 201 -3.87 9.65 -9.10
C HIS A 201 -3.49 8.26 -9.63
N GLY A 202 -3.29 8.14 -10.94
CA GLY A 202 -2.78 6.94 -11.61
C GLY A 202 -3.85 5.90 -11.97
N MET A 203 -5.12 6.30 -11.98
CA MET A 203 -6.25 5.42 -12.31
C MET A 203 -7.10 6.02 -13.43
N ASN A 204 -7.42 5.20 -14.43
CA ASN A 204 -8.32 5.53 -15.52
C ASN A 204 -9.25 4.35 -15.78
N TRP A 205 -10.44 4.62 -16.31
CA TRP A 205 -11.44 3.62 -16.62
C TRP A 205 -11.90 3.73 -18.08
N GLN A 206 -12.17 2.61 -18.74
CA GLN A 206 -12.71 2.62 -20.09
C GLN A 206 -13.80 1.56 -20.23
N ALA A 207 -14.98 1.98 -20.68
CA ALA A 207 -16.04 1.07 -21.12
C ALA A 207 -16.27 1.20 -22.62
N THR A 208 -16.38 0.04 -23.26
CA THR A 208 -16.77 -0.08 -24.66
C THR A 208 -18.12 -0.78 -24.71
N TYR A 209 -19.12 -0.13 -25.32
CA TYR A 209 -20.44 -0.71 -25.53
C TYR A 209 -20.69 -0.93 -27.02
N ASN A 210 -21.19 -2.11 -27.38
CA ASN A 210 -21.69 -2.40 -28.72
C ASN A 210 -23.20 -2.66 -28.65
N VAL A 211 -23.97 -1.94 -29.46
CA VAL A 211 -25.43 -2.08 -29.55
C VAL A 211 -25.78 -2.38 -31.01
N VAL A 212 -26.48 -3.49 -31.23
CA VAL A 212 -27.07 -3.81 -32.54
C VAL A 212 -28.53 -3.38 -32.52
N VAL A 213 -28.87 -2.37 -33.33
CA VAL A 213 -30.27 -1.92 -33.48
C VAL A 213 -30.92 -2.64 -34.68
N PRO A 214 -31.98 -3.42 -34.48
CA PRO A 214 -32.69 -4.06 -35.60
C PRO A 214 -33.41 -3.00 -36.46
N ARG A 215 -33.29 -3.13 -37.78
CA ARG A 215 -34.02 -2.29 -38.75
C ARG A 215 -35.51 -2.60 -38.69
N GLN A 216 -36.36 -1.64 -38.34
CA GLN A 216 -37.80 -1.77 -38.54
C GLN A 216 -38.10 -1.79 -40.06
N PRO A 217 -38.84 -2.79 -40.58
CA PRO A 217 -39.27 -2.76 -41.97
C PRO A 217 -40.34 -1.68 -42.15
N ILE A 218 -40.11 -0.77 -43.12
CA ILE A 218 -41.11 0.19 -43.58
C ILE A 218 -42.32 -0.59 -44.10
N ARG A 219 -43.43 -0.51 -43.38
CA ARG A 219 -44.71 -1.08 -43.82
C ARG A 219 -45.24 -0.21 -44.96
N ARG A 220 -44.96 -0.58 -46.21
CA ARG A 220 -45.58 0.05 -47.40
C ARG A 220 -47.09 -0.16 -47.34
N GLY A 221 -47.83 0.86 -46.90
CA GLY A 221 -49.27 0.92 -47.04
C GLY A 221 -49.63 1.03 -48.52
N ARG A 222 -50.38 0.06 -49.07
CA ARG A 222 -51.01 0.18 -50.38
C ARG A 222 -52.24 1.07 -50.24
N SER A 223 -52.12 2.32 -50.68
CA SER A 223 -53.26 3.23 -50.87
C SER A 223 -53.71 3.15 -52.33
N TRP A 224 -54.89 2.60 -52.58
CA TRP A 224 -55.63 2.84 -53.83
C TRP A 224 -56.54 4.06 -53.61
N ARG A 225 -56.33 5.13 -54.38
CA ARG A 225 -57.41 6.09 -54.69
C ARG A 225 -57.50 6.24 -56.20
N ARG A 226 -58.68 5.93 -56.71
CA ARG A 226 -59.12 6.11 -58.10
C ARG A 226 -59.38 7.61 -58.31
N LEU A 227 -58.72 8.22 -59.28
CA LEU A 227 -59.06 9.56 -59.76
C LEU A 227 -60.34 9.45 -60.61
N SER A 228 -61.36 10.24 -60.29
CA SER A 228 -62.44 10.57 -61.22
C SER A 228 -62.31 12.04 -61.60
N ALA A 229 -62.25 12.31 -62.90
CA ALA A 229 -62.30 13.64 -63.48
C ALA A 229 -63.74 14.12 -63.61
N GLY A 230 -63.93 15.43 -63.42
CA GLY A 230 -65.18 16.18 -63.53
C GLY A 230 -64.97 17.57 -62.95
#